data_AF-A0A1V6H0Z2-F1
#
_entry.id   AF-A0A1V6H0Z2-F1
#
_cell.length_a   1.000
_cell.length_b   1.000
_cell.length_c   1.000
_cell.angle_alpha   90.00
_cell.angle_beta   90.00
_cell.angle_gamma   90.00
#
_symmetry.space_group_name_H-M   'P 1'
#
loop_
_entity.id
_entity.type
_entity.pdbx_description
1 polymer ?
#
loop_
_entity_poly.entity_id
_entity_poly.type
_entity_poly.pdbx_seq_one_letter_code
_entity_poly.pdbx_strand_id
1 'polypeptide(L)'
;MKSVVSGYVPLMFASFLAVMTALTVCGAHIFDGDGSDEAGFVPPPPRKEIPPPPANMAGGETFIPYPPPPATPASRSEKKNPPKPPTMFTKLTSQYGEQDWNARPNDLNNLLKSLKGMAEVDYDFEAKSFAEIDADPDQNPILYRSGHYHWSLNDEEKKKLREYLLRGGTIILNAGMGSKPFYDSAIKVLNEVFPEAPVRRLSPDHPIFHAYYSLDRVNYRPGVRSLFNGNEPWLDGVTIDCRTVAIVSRFGMEVGWDPLEDDAIIAYEPESAQQLGMNILSYASAMRNWTLENMKKTRFEDAKQVSVAGSMNIAQVIYDGEWKTRHVGLSVLLSQYNVKTGVPVKFSTKELRMTDPKLFDAPVLYLTGHESFTLKPDEITALRNYLTHGGLLIAEACCGRKAFDVSFRENMARVLPGTSFSALRSGHPLFRMPNDISSMKVTPALAKSYNNAPAIAPQVLTIEVDGNPAVIYSPIGMAGAWELSPNKYCNSYLEDDALKLGVNILMYSSTR
;
A
#
# COMPACT_ATOMS: atom_id res chain seq x y z
N MET A 1 -83.74 33.97 -7.45
CA MET A 1 -84.05 35.34 -7.01
C MET A 1 -83.46 35.52 -5.61
N LYS A 2 -82.35 36.30 -5.48
CA LYS A 2 -81.70 36.84 -4.27
C LYS A 2 -81.24 35.83 -3.18
N SER A 3 -80.07 35.92 -2.54
CA SER A 3 -79.08 36.99 -2.41
C SER A 3 -77.66 36.45 -2.18
N VAL A 4 -76.70 37.27 -2.61
CA VAL A 4 -75.25 37.24 -2.37
C VAL A 4 -74.92 37.78 -0.96
N VAL A 5 -73.73 37.44 -0.42
CA VAL A 5 -72.73 38.26 0.33
C VAL A 5 -71.86 37.28 1.16
N SER A 6 -70.66 36.92 0.68
CA SER A 6 -69.33 37.54 0.92
C SER A 6 -68.76 37.29 2.34
N GLY A 7 -67.56 36.69 2.40
CA GLY A 7 -66.81 36.53 3.65
C GLY A 7 -65.50 35.76 3.48
N TYR A 8 -64.45 36.48 3.05
CA TYR A 8 -63.03 36.34 3.44
C TYR A 8 -62.43 34.95 3.72
N VAL A 9 -61.48 34.56 2.86
CA VAL A 9 -60.48 33.49 3.10
C VAL A 9 -59.21 34.14 3.69
N PRO A 10 -58.67 33.67 4.82
CA PRO A 10 -57.26 33.83 5.13
C PRO A 10 -56.50 32.51 4.92
N LEU A 11 -55.40 32.63 4.18
CA LEU A 11 -54.32 31.65 4.04
C LEU A 11 -53.90 31.13 5.42
N MET A 12 -54.03 29.82 5.67
CA MET A 12 -53.23 29.12 6.67
C MET A 12 -51.99 28.53 5.99
N PHE A 13 -50.83 29.15 6.22
CA PHE A 13 -49.54 28.52 6.04
C PHE A 13 -49.42 27.39 7.07
N ALA A 14 -49.56 26.14 6.63
CA ALA A 14 -49.22 24.97 7.44
C ALA A 14 -47.71 24.76 7.37
N SER A 15 -47.00 25.25 8.38
CA SER A 15 -45.61 24.86 8.65
C SER A 15 -45.59 23.39 9.06
N PHE A 16 -45.17 22.51 8.14
CA PHE A 16 -44.86 21.11 8.47
C PHE A 16 -43.56 21.09 9.30
N LEU A 17 -43.70 21.07 10.62
CA LEU A 17 -42.62 20.68 11.52
C LEU A 17 -42.53 19.16 11.49
N ALA A 18 -41.69 18.62 10.62
CA ALA A 18 -41.35 17.20 10.63
C ALA A 18 -40.58 16.91 11.93
N VAL A 19 -41.25 16.25 12.87
CA VAL A 19 -40.63 15.69 14.06
C VAL A 19 -39.79 14.51 13.61
N MET A 20 -38.48 14.71 13.44
CA MET A 20 -37.52 13.62 13.40
C MET A 20 -37.46 12.99 14.80
N THR A 21 -38.14 11.85 14.96
CA THR A 21 -37.91 10.95 16.07
C THR A 21 -36.55 10.30 15.92
N ALA A 22 -35.53 10.86 16.56
CA ALA A 22 -34.28 10.18 16.81
C ALA A 22 -34.55 8.97 17.73
N LEU A 23 -34.54 7.77 17.15
CA LEU A 23 -34.53 6.52 17.91
C LEU A 23 -33.10 6.30 18.42
N THR A 24 -32.89 6.61 19.69
CA THR A 24 -31.67 6.29 20.43
C THR A 24 -31.61 4.79 20.69
N VAL A 25 -30.99 4.04 19.78
CA VAL A 25 -30.48 2.71 20.07
C VAL A 25 -29.02 2.87 20.49
N CYS A 26 -28.74 2.64 21.77
CA CYS A 26 -27.40 2.52 22.37
C CYS A 26 -26.32 3.49 21.83
N GLY A 27 -26.40 4.78 22.18
CA GLY A 27 -25.25 5.70 22.14
C GLY A 27 -24.61 6.01 20.78
N ALA A 28 -25.10 5.44 19.68
CA ALA A 28 -24.68 5.79 18.33
C ALA A 28 -25.63 6.84 17.75
N HIS A 29 -25.09 8.01 17.37
CA HIS A 29 -25.84 8.95 16.55
C HIS A 29 -25.93 8.35 15.14
N ILE A 30 -27.14 7.93 14.74
CA ILE A 30 -27.43 7.41 13.39
C ILE A 30 -27.62 8.63 12.48
N PHE A 31 -26.74 8.81 11.49
CA PHE A 31 -26.89 9.80 10.42
C PHE A 31 -27.17 9.09 9.09
N ASP A 32 -28.08 9.61 8.27
CA ASP A 32 -28.38 9.01 6.97
C ASP A 32 -27.10 8.88 6.10
N GLY A 33 -26.77 7.65 5.68
CA GLY A 33 -25.63 7.36 4.83
C GLY A 33 -24.27 7.25 5.53
N ASP A 34 -24.23 7.26 6.87
CA ASP A 34 -23.01 7.02 7.65
C ASP A 34 -22.66 5.53 7.81
N GLY A 35 -23.53 4.64 7.32
CA GLY A 35 -23.37 3.18 7.35
C GLY A 35 -23.73 2.53 8.68
N SER A 36 -24.27 3.28 9.65
CA SER A 36 -24.65 2.74 10.96
C SER A 36 -25.84 1.77 10.92
N ASP A 37 -26.59 1.77 9.83
CA ASP A 37 -27.70 0.85 9.52
C ASP A 37 -27.27 -0.34 8.64
N GLU A 38 -26.01 -0.41 8.21
CA GLU A 38 -25.51 -1.45 7.32
C GLU A 38 -25.05 -2.73 8.03
N ALA A 39 -25.17 -3.86 7.34
CA ALA A 39 -24.65 -5.13 7.82
C ALA A 39 -23.11 -5.09 7.96
N GLY A 40 -22.61 -5.43 9.15
CA GLY A 40 -21.18 -5.41 9.46
C GLY A 40 -20.67 -4.08 10.03
N PHE A 41 -21.55 -3.11 10.29
CA PHE A 41 -21.24 -1.99 11.16
C PHE A 41 -20.92 -2.47 12.58
N VAL A 42 -19.86 -1.90 13.17
CA VAL A 42 -19.49 -2.14 14.56
C VAL A 42 -19.54 -0.79 15.27
N PRO A 43 -20.47 -0.56 16.22
CA PRO A 43 -20.61 0.73 16.87
C PRO A 43 -19.39 1.04 17.74
N PRO A 44 -18.98 2.32 17.82
CA PRO A 44 -17.94 2.72 18.75
C PRO A 44 -18.41 2.47 20.20
N PRO A 45 -17.49 2.08 21.09
CA PRO A 45 -17.83 1.82 22.48
C PRO A 45 -18.26 3.11 23.20
N PRO A 46 -19.23 3.02 24.13
CA PRO A 46 -19.70 4.19 24.86
C PRO A 46 -18.57 4.79 25.71
N ARG A 47 -18.49 6.12 25.73
CA ARG A 47 -17.50 6.83 26.55
C ARG A 47 -17.83 6.58 28.03
N LYS A 48 -16.87 6.10 28.81
CA LYS A 48 -16.97 6.21 30.27
C LYS A 48 -16.90 7.70 30.61
N GLU A 49 -18.00 8.26 31.12
CA GLU A 49 -17.99 9.61 31.68
C GLU A 49 -16.95 9.66 32.80
N ILE A 50 -15.91 10.48 32.61
CA ILE A 50 -14.93 10.72 33.68
C ILE A 50 -15.59 11.73 34.62
N PRO A 51 -15.76 11.44 35.92
CA PRO A 51 -16.31 12.41 36.85
C PRO A 51 -15.45 13.67 36.83
N PRO A 52 -16.05 14.86 36.92
CA PRO A 52 -15.29 16.11 36.91
C PRO A 52 -14.22 16.06 38.01
N PRO A 53 -13.02 16.63 37.76
CA PRO A 53 -11.98 16.67 38.77
C PRO A 53 -12.53 17.28 40.06
N PRO A 54 -12.19 16.73 41.25
CA PRO A 54 -12.71 17.25 42.51
C PRO A 54 -12.42 18.75 42.59
N ALA A 55 -13.44 19.53 42.93
CA ALA A 55 -13.30 20.96 43.08
C ALA A 55 -12.20 21.23 44.11
N ASN A 56 -11.14 21.94 43.70
CA ASN A 56 -10.11 22.40 44.62
C ASN A 56 -10.77 23.32 45.64
N MET A 57 -11.05 22.82 46.84
CA MET A 57 -11.38 23.65 47.98
C MET A 57 -10.12 24.42 48.37
N ALA A 58 -10.04 25.70 47.99
CA ALA A 58 -9.03 26.59 48.53
C ALA A 58 -9.29 26.75 50.04
N GLY A 59 -8.48 26.09 50.86
CA GLY A 59 -8.45 26.30 52.31
C GLY A 59 -7.98 27.72 52.59
N GLY A 60 -8.92 28.64 52.80
CA GLY A 60 -8.66 30.01 53.20
C GLY A 60 -8.30 30.08 54.67
N GLU A 61 -7.09 29.66 55.04
CA GLU A 61 -6.49 30.06 56.32
C GLU A 61 -5.67 31.33 56.09
N THR A 62 -6.23 32.47 56.50
CA THR A 62 -5.53 33.76 56.57
C THR A 62 -4.45 33.71 57.64
N PHE A 63 -3.22 33.38 57.23
CA PHE A 63 -2.03 33.61 58.04
C PHE A 63 -1.61 35.09 57.91
N ILE A 64 -1.61 35.82 59.02
CA ILE A 64 -1.17 37.22 59.08
C ILE A 64 0.37 37.23 58.97
N PRO A 65 0.97 37.88 57.95
CA PRO A 65 2.39 37.78 57.71
C PRO A 65 3.20 38.70 58.64
N TYR A 66 4.15 38.14 59.37
CA TYR A 66 5.34 38.90 59.80
C TYR A 66 6.09 39.38 58.53
N PRO A 67 6.71 40.57 58.55
CA PRO A 67 7.45 41.07 57.39
C PRO A 67 8.57 40.08 57.02
N PRO A 68 8.67 39.66 55.75
CA PRO A 68 9.69 38.71 55.34
C PRO A 68 11.08 39.33 55.43
N PRO A 69 12.14 38.55 55.74
CA PRO A 69 13.52 39.01 55.59
C PRO A 69 13.79 39.42 54.13
N PRO A 70 14.78 40.31 53.89
CA PRO A 70 15.04 40.86 52.56
C PRO A 70 15.20 39.75 51.51
N ALA A 71 14.41 39.86 50.45
CA ALA A 71 14.35 38.86 49.40
C ALA A 71 15.73 38.68 48.74
N THR A 72 16.35 37.54 48.99
CA THR A 72 17.40 37.03 48.11
C THR A 72 16.72 36.66 46.78
N PRO A 73 17.27 37.07 45.62
CA PRO A 73 16.71 36.67 44.35
C PRO A 73 16.78 35.15 44.25
N ALA A 74 15.62 34.48 44.34
CA ALA A 74 15.53 33.07 44.01
C ALA A 74 15.93 32.92 42.55
N SER A 75 16.95 32.10 42.27
CA SER A 75 17.26 31.74 40.90
C SER A 75 16.01 31.10 40.30
N ARG A 76 15.40 31.78 39.32
CA ARG A 76 14.44 31.12 38.44
C ARG A 76 15.24 30.07 37.68
N SER A 77 15.24 28.85 38.18
CA SER A 77 15.40 27.70 37.29
C SER A 77 14.13 27.68 36.45
N GLU A 78 14.16 28.35 35.29
CA GLU A 78 13.21 28.01 34.26
C GLU A 78 13.39 26.51 34.03
N LYS A 79 12.36 25.74 34.40
CA LYS A 79 12.29 24.32 34.09
C LYS A 79 12.29 24.27 32.57
N LYS A 80 13.47 24.08 31.98
CA LYS A 80 13.63 23.89 30.54
C LYS A 80 12.75 22.68 30.23
N ASN A 81 11.63 22.92 29.56
CA ASN A 81 10.81 21.83 29.09
C ASN A 81 11.73 20.96 28.23
N PRO A 82 11.79 19.64 28.48
CA PRO A 82 12.57 18.77 27.62
C PRO A 82 12.14 18.99 26.17
N PRO A 83 13.08 18.88 25.20
CA PRO A 83 12.74 19.03 23.80
C PRO A 83 11.56 18.11 23.47
N LYS A 84 10.54 18.65 22.78
CA LYS A 84 9.40 17.85 22.38
C LYS A 84 9.90 16.71 21.49
N PRO A 85 9.48 15.46 21.78
CA PRO A 85 9.79 14.34 20.91
C PRO A 85 9.33 14.61 19.47
N PRO A 86 10.04 14.09 18.46
CA PRO A 86 9.59 14.19 17.07
C PRO A 86 8.24 13.48 16.86
N THR A 87 7.37 14.11 16.07
CA THR A 87 6.07 13.55 15.68
C THR A 87 6.27 12.44 14.64
N MET A 88 5.85 11.21 14.98
CA MET A 88 5.87 10.08 14.05
C MET A 88 4.53 9.90 13.33
N PHE A 89 3.43 10.11 14.06
CA PHE A 89 2.07 9.94 13.55
C PHE A 89 1.27 11.23 13.58
N THR A 90 0.45 11.42 12.55
CA THR A 90 -0.67 12.35 12.57
C THR A 90 -1.96 11.53 12.52
N LYS A 91 -2.67 11.49 13.65
CA LYS A 91 -3.96 10.80 13.79
C LYS A 91 -5.07 11.68 13.21
N LEU A 92 -5.79 11.16 12.23
CA LEU A 92 -6.76 11.93 11.46
C LEU A 92 -8.11 12.00 12.17
N THR A 93 -8.57 13.23 12.43
CA THR A 93 -9.86 13.46 13.10
C THR A 93 -11.05 13.17 12.18
N SER A 94 -12.23 13.00 12.77
CA SER A 94 -13.46 12.68 12.05
C SER A 94 -14.59 13.63 12.47
N GLN A 95 -15.52 13.86 11.54
CA GLN A 95 -16.73 14.65 11.76
C GLN A 95 -17.67 14.05 12.80
N TYR A 96 -17.56 12.74 13.07
CA TYR A 96 -18.36 12.02 14.07
C TYR A 96 -17.78 12.09 15.50
N GLY A 97 -16.78 12.96 15.72
CA GLY A 97 -16.20 13.21 17.04
C GLY A 97 -15.20 12.15 17.50
N GLU A 98 -14.66 12.35 18.72
CA GLU A 98 -13.59 11.50 19.29
C GLU A 98 -13.97 10.01 19.39
N GLN A 99 -15.24 9.70 19.60
CA GLN A 99 -15.70 8.31 19.70
C GLN A 99 -15.51 7.50 18.41
N ASP A 100 -15.45 8.16 17.26
CA ASP A 100 -15.19 7.51 15.98
C ASP A 100 -13.67 7.35 15.75
N TRP A 101 -12.96 8.46 15.57
CA TRP A 101 -11.55 8.42 15.19
C TRP A 101 -10.59 8.06 16.33
N ASN A 102 -11.03 8.23 17.58
CA ASN A 102 -10.27 7.98 18.79
C ASN A 102 -10.99 7.00 19.74
N ALA A 103 -11.73 6.03 19.20
CA ALA A 103 -12.43 5.01 19.97
C ALA A 103 -11.53 4.31 21.01
N ARG A 104 -10.24 4.13 20.67
CA ARG A 104 -9.14 3.66 21.54
C ARG A 104 -8.10 4.78 21.74
N PRO A 105 -8.19 5.60 22.80
CA PRO A 105 -7.30 6.74 23.00
C PRO A 105 -5.84 6.39 23.30
N ASN A 106 -5.56 5.18 23.80
CA ASN A 106 -4.20 4.76 24.16
C ASN A 106 -3.52 3.92 23.07
N ASP A 107 -4.14 3.74 21.90
CA ASP A 107 -3.65 2.85 20.84
C ASP A 107 -2.24 3.22 20.38
N LEU A 108 -2.05 4.42 19.83
CA LEU A 108 -0.75 4.91 19.38
C LEU A 108 0.21 5.15 20.54
N ASN A 109 -0.29 5.59 21.71
CA ASN A 109 0.54 5.74 22.91
C ASN A 109 1.24 4.43 23.28
N ASN A 110 0.50 3.32 23.26
CA ASN A 110 1.05 2.01 23.62
C ASN A 110 1.94 1.45 22.50
N LEU A 111 1.58 1.65 21.23
CA LEU A 111 2.45 1.27 20.10
C LEU A 111 3.80 2.02 20.13
N LEU A 112 3.77 3.33 20.40
CA LEU A 112 4.99 4.16 20.48
C LEU A 112 5.84 3.84 21.71
N LYS A 113 5.22 3.46 22.85
CA LYS A 113 5.96 2.92 24.01
C LYS A 113 6.72 1.64 23.65
N SER A 114 6.12 0.74 22.88
CA SER A 114 6.81 -0.45 22.37
C SER A 114 7.99 -0.06 21.47
N LEU A 115 7.80 0.92 20.57
CA LEU A 115 8.85 1.44 19.69
C LEU A 115 10.04 2.04 20.46
N LYS A 116 9.78 2.79 21.55
CA LYS A 116 10.84 3.35 22.40
C LYS A 116 11.80 2.28 22.92
N GLY A 117 11.26 1.12 23.33
CA GLY A 117 12.06 -0.01 23.81
C GLY A 117 13.04 -0.57 22.76
N MET A 118 12.86 -0.24 21.48
CA MET A 118 13.68 -0.71 20.36
C MET A 118 14.64 0.34 19.80
N ALA A 119 14.21 1.60 19.69
CA ALA A 119 14.97 2.65 19.02
C ALA A 119 15.63 3.66 19.98
N GLU A 120 15.38 3.56 21.28
CA GLU A 120 15.80 4.52 22.33
C GLU A 120 15.40 5.99 22.04
N VAL A 121 14.46 6.21 21.11
CA VAL A 121 13.90 7.51 20.75
C VAL A 121 12.46 7.60 21.23
N ASP A 122 12.15 8.69 21.93
CA ASP A 122 10.78 9.08 22.26
C ASP A 122 10.13 9.71 21.03
N TYR A 123 9.06 9.08 20.54
CA TYR A 123 8.21 9.61 19.48
C TYR A 123 6.85 9.99 20.05
N ASP A 124 6.21 10.98 19.41
CA ASP A 124 4.87 11.43 19.76
C ASP A 124 3.95 11.39 18.53
N PHE A 125 2.65 11.60 18.78
CA PHE A 125 1.68 11.81 17.73
C PHE A 125 0.88 13.07 17.97
N GLU A 126 0.32 13.61 16.91
CA GLU A 126 -0.61 14.74 16.97
C GLU A 126 -1.94 14.36 16.32
N ALA A 127 -2.99 15.11 16.59
CA ALA A 127 -4.29 14.95 15.94
C ALA A 127 -4.59 16.15 15.04
N LYS A 128 -4.95 15.87 13.77
CA LYS A 128 -5.26 16.90 12.75
C LYS A 128 -6.41 16.41 11.86
N SER A 129 -7.20 17.32 11.33
CA SER A 129 -8.12 17.02 10.23
C SER A 129 -7.36 16.84 8.91
N PHE A 130 -8.00 16.25 7.90
CA PHE A 130 -7.41 16.14 6.55
C PHE A 130 -7.07 17.51 5.93
N ALA A 131 -7.83 18.56 6.24
CA ALA A 131 -7.55 19.91 5.75
C ALA A 131 -6.20 20.45 6.31
N GLU A 132 -5.86 20.08 7.55
CA GLU A 132 -4.70 20.60 8.30
C GLU A 132 -3.39 19.85 8.05
N ILE A 133 -3.41 18.67 7.40
CA ILE A 133 -2.17 17.93 7.10
C ILE A 133 -1.29 18.70 6.12
N ASP A 134 0.01 18.43 6.06
CA ASP A 134 0.84 18.92 4.96
C ASP A 134 0.94 17.85 3.86
N ALA A 135 1.12 18.30 2.62
CA ALA A 135 1.47 17.40 1.51
C ALA A 135 2.95 16.97 1.58
N ASP A 136 3.79 17.71 2.31
CA ASP A 136 5.15 17.33 2.65
C ASP A 136 5.16 16.28 3.76
N PRO A 137 5.62 15.05 3.46
CA PRO A 137 5.69 14.01 4.46
C PRO A 137 6.65 14.31 5.60
N ASP A 138 7.59 15.26 5.51
CA ASP A 138 8.49 15.61 6.62
C ASP A 138 7.73 16.24 7.81
N GLN A 139 6.57 16.88 7.56
CA GLN A 139 5.74 17.46 8.61
C GLN A 139 4.81 16.44 9.28
N ASN A 140 4.43 15.38 8.55
CA ASN A 140 3.55 14.33 9.01
C ASN A 140 3.97 12.98 8.42
N PRO A 141 4.96 12.28 9.03
CA PRO A 141 5.60 11.11 8.41
C PRO A 141 4.66 9.96 8.10
N ILE A 142 3.74 9.66 9.03
CA ILE A 142 2.70 8.64 8.85
C ILE A 142 1.35 9.21 9.24
N LEU A 143 0.41 9.17 8.30
CA LEU A 143 -1.00 9.42 8.59
C LEU A 143 -1.64 8.15 9.13
N TYR A 144 -2.40 8.26 10.22
CA TYR A 144 -3.16 7.15 10.77
C TYR A 144 -4.62 7.56 10.96
N ARG A 145 -5.55 6.76 10.45
CA ARG A 145 -6.98 6.96 10.66
C ARG A 145 -7.60 5.66 11.13
N SER A 146 -8.31 5.71 12.25
CA SER A 146 -9.23 4.67 12.66
C SER A 146 -10.65 5.22 12.61
N GLY A 147 -11.66 4.36 12.52
CA GLY A 147 -13.06 4.79 12.54
C GLY A 147 -14.05 3.67 12.27
N HIS A 148 -15.32 3.98 12.50
CA HIS A 148 -16.44 3.03 12.47
C HIS A 148 -17.42 3.34 11.32
N TYR A 149 -17.59 4.61 10.95
CA TYR A 149 -18.59 5.06 9.99
C TYR A 149 -18.01 5.25 8.58
N HIS A 150 -18.91 5.41 7.60
CA HIS A 150 -18.57 5.90 6.28
C HIS A 150 -17.95 7.30 6.34
N TRP A 151 -16.93 7.48 5.52
CA TRP A 151 -16.24 8.74 5.33
C TRP A 151 -15.87 8.93 3.86
N SER A 152 -15.59 10.18 3.49
CA SER A 152 -15.18 10.57 2.15
C SER A 152 -14.20 11.73 2.22
N LEU A 153 -13.48 11.96 1.13
CA LEU A 153 -12.65 13.14 0.93
C LEU A 153 -13.19 13.94 -0.24
N ASN A 154 -13.10 15.27 -0.15
CA ASN A 154 -13.37 16.12 -1.31
C ASN A 154 -12.21 16.03 -2.33
N ASP A 155 -12.40 16.62 -3.51
CA ASP A 155 -11.42 16.50 -4.60
C ASP A 155 -10.06 17.15 -4.29
N GLU A 156 -10.03 18.24 -3.52
CA GLU A 156 -8.80 18.88 -3.09
C GLU A 156 -8.03 18.01 -2.09
N GLU A 157 -8.73 17.42 -1.12
CA GLU A 157 -8.16 16.49 -0.15
C GLU A 157 -7.63 15.22 -0.82
N LYS A 158 -8.36 14.66 -1.80
CA LYS A 158 -7.89 13.51 -2.58
C LYS A 158 -6.61 13.83 -3.34
N LYS A 159 -6.54 15.01 -3.98
CA LYS A 159 -5.33 15.47 -4.69
C LYS A 159 -4.15 15.64 -3.72
N LYS A 160 -4.39 16.24 -2.55
CA LYS A 160 -3.39 16.44 -1.50
C LYS A 160 -2.88 15.11 -0.95
N LEU A 161 -3.78 14.15 -0.70
CA LEU A 161 -3.41 12.80 -0.28
C LEU A 161 -2.57 12.09 -1.35
N ARG A 162 -2.94 12.20 -2.63
CA ARG A 162 -2.15 11.65 -3.74
C ARG A 162 -0.72 12.21 -3.74
N GLU A 163 -0.58 13.53 -3.66
CA GLU A 163 0.71 14.21 -3.62
C GLU A 163 1.57 13.78 -2.43
N TYR A 164 0.97 13.73 -1.24
CA TYR A 164 1.60 13.25 -0.02
C TYR A 164 2.16 11.82 -0.16
N LEU A 165 1.35 10.90 -0.70
CA LEU A 165 1.72 9.49 -0.85
C LEU A 165 2.83 9.28 -1.89
N LEU A 166 2.80 10.04 -2.99
CA LEU A 166 3.84 10.03 -4.02
C LEU A 166 5.17 10.64 -3.54
N ARG A 167 5.14 11.56 -2.58
CA ARG A 167 6.34 12.17 -1.96
C ARG A 167 7.00 11.32 -0.87
N GLY A 168 6.48 10.11 -0.62
CA GLY A 168 7.03 9.18 0.37
C GLY A 168 6.28 9.13 1.69
N GLY A 169 5.16 9.85 1.83
CA GLY A 169 4.26 9.75 2.98
C GLY A 169 3.50 8.43 3.00
N THR A 170 3.12 7.93 4.16
CA THR A 170 2.39 6.65 4.27
C THR A 170 1.10 6.85 5.04
N ILE A 171 0.00 6.28 4.56
CA ILE A 171 -1.29 6.30 5.30
C ILE A 171 -1.67 4.90 5.75
N ILE A 172 -2.12 4.80 7.01
CA ILE A 172 -2.69 3.61 7.60
C ILE A 172 -4.16 3.88 7.91
N LEU A 173 -5.04 3.11 7.28
CA LEU A 173 -6.49 3.15 7.45
C LEU A 173 -6.90 1.88 8.19
N ASN A 174 -7.32 2.02 9.44
CA ASN A 174 -7.63 0.91 10.30
C ASN A 174 -9.14 0.86 10.59
N ALA A 175 -9.82 -0.20 10.17
CA ALA A 175 -11.24 -0.35 10.49
C ALA A 175 -11.44 -0.54 11.99
N GLY A 176 -12.04 0.45 12.64
CA GLY A 176 -12.31 0.46 14.08
C GLY A 176 -13.15 -0.74 14.47
N MET A 177 -12.57 -1.63 15.26
CA MET A 177 -13.16 -2.90 15.71
C MET A 177 -13.68 -3.77 14.56
N GLY A 178 -13.10 -3.59 13.36
CA GLY A 178 -13.52 -4.27 12.13
C GLY A 178 -14.82 -3.76 11.54
N SER A 179 -15.21 -2.51 11.78
CA SER A 179 -16.41 -1.91 11.17
C SER A 179 -16.32 -1.85 9.64
N LYS A 180 -17.28 -2.47 8.96
CA LYS A 180 -17.31 -2.59 7.49
C LYS A 180 -17.49 -1.25 6.76
N PRO A 181 -18.38 -0.31 7.18
CA PRO A 181 -18.55 0.97 6.49
C PRO A 181 -17.26 1.78 6.35
N PHE A 182 -16.47 1.85 7.43
CA PHE A 182 -15.16 2.53 7.38
C PHE A 182 -14.21 1.88 6.36
N TYR A 183 -14.13 0.55 6.38
CA TYR A 183 -13.29 -0.23 5.46
C TYR A 183 -13.71 0.03 4.00
N ASP A 184 -14.99 -0.04 3.70
CA ASP A 184 -15.48 0.20 2.33
C ASP A 184 -15.19 1.62 1.85
N SER A 185 -15.35 2.61 2.73
CA SER A 185 -14.95 3.99 2.45
C SER A 185 -13.45 4.11 2.18
N ALA A 186 -12.60 3.41 2.94
CA ALA A 186 -11.16 3.40 2.71
C ALA A 186 -10.81 2.83 1.32
N ILE A 187 -11.41 1.70 0.93
CA ILE A 187 -11.21 1.10 -0.40
C ILE A 187 -11.68 2.06 -1.50
N LYS A 188 -12.87 2.65 -1.36
CA LYS A 188 -13.42 3.59 -2.33
C LYS A 188 -12.53 4.82 -2.51
N VAL A 189 -12.16 5.48 -1.42
CA VAL A 189 -11.31 6.69 -1.45
C VAL A 189 -9.97 6.39 -2.10
N LEU A 190 -9.31 5.29 -1.75
CA LEU A 190 -8.01 4.96 -2.33
C LEU A 190 -8.09 4.64 -3.84
N ASN A 191 -9.15 3.98 -4.30
CA ASN A 191 -9.39 3.76 -5.73
C ASN A 191 -9.71 5.06 -6.49
N GLU A 192 -10.31 6.05 -5.84
CA GLU A 192 -10.48 7.39 -6.43
C GLU A 192 -9.17 8.18 -6.48
N VAL A 193 -8.30 8.01 -5.49
CA VAL A 193 -6.98 8.67 -5.40
C VAL A 193 -6.00 8.06 -6.40
N PHE A 194 -6.02 6.74 -6.61
CA PHE A 194 -5.18 5.99 -7.54
C PHE A 194 -6.01 5.04 -8.43
N PRO A 195 -6.78 5.57 -9.40
CA PRO A 195 -7.58 4.75 -10.32
C PRO A 195 -6.74 3.77 -11.15
N GLU A 196 -5.45 4.08 -11.35
CA GLU A 196 -4.49 3.23 -12.06
C GLU A 196 -3.87 2.12 -11.21
N ALA A 197 -3.94 2.22 -9.89
CA ALA A 197 -3.35 1.28 -8.93
C ALA A 197 -4.40 0.91 -7.87
N PRO A 198 -5.33 -0.01 -8.21
CA PRO A 198 -6.43 -0.36 -7.33
C PRO A 198 -5.92 -1.01 -6.05
N VAL A 199 -6.69 -0.88 -4.97
CA VAL A 199 -6.40 -1.54 -3.69
C VAL A 199 -6.43 -3.05 -3.85
N ARG A 200 -5.41 -3.73 -3.33
CA ARG A 200 -5.29 -5.20 -3.38
C ARG A 200 -4.88 -5.77 -2.03
N ARG A 201 -5.30 -7.02 -1.79
CA ARG A 201 -4.79 -7.81 -0.68
C ARG A 201 -3.30 -8.06 -0.87
N LEU A 202 -2.51 -7.71 0.14
CA LEU A 202 -1.09 -7.99 0.17
C LEU A 202 -0.89 -9.47 0.48
N SER A 203 -0.12 -10.17 -0.34
CA SER A 203 0.18 -11.59 -0.13
C SER A 203 1.04 -11.79 1.13
N PRO A 204 1.00 -12.97 1.76
CA PRO A 204 1.76 -13.22 2.99
C PRO A 204 3.27 -13.01 2.86
N ASP A 205 3.85 -13.16 1.67
CA ASP A 205 5.28 -12.92 1.41
C ASP A 205 5.63 -11.41 1.24
N HIS A 206 4.66 -10.52 1.41
CA HIS A 206 4.88 -9.08 1.35
C HIS A 206 5.89 -8.64 2.45
N PRO A 207 6.93 -7.84 2.14
CA PRO A 207 7.90 -7.37 3.12
C PRO A 207 7.32 -6.62 4.32
N ILE A 208 6.10 -6.08 4.18
CA ILE A 208 5.37 -5.45 5.29
C ILE A 208 5.05 -6.43 6.42
N PHE A 209 5.04 -7.73 6.16
CA PHE A 209 4.85 -8.77 7.19
C PHE A 209 6.19 -9.33 7.71
N HIS A 210 7.31 -8.89 7.15
CA HIS A 210 8.65 -9.42 7.46
C HIS A 210 9.70 -8.33 7.72
N ALA A 211 9.29 -7.07 7.87
CA ALA A 211 10.21 -5.93 7.94
C ALA A 211 11.03 -5.91 9.23
N TYR A 212 10.42 -6.32 10.36
CA TYR A 212 11.07 -6.39 11.67
C TYR A 212 10.90 -7.79 12.29
N TYR A 213 9.66 -8.21 12.53
CA TYR A 213 9.26 -9.58 12.83
C TYR A 213 8.92 -10.33 11.54
N SER A 214 9.21 -11.63 11.47
CA SER A 214 8.75 -12.48 10.37
C SER A 214 7.39 -13.09 10.71
N LEU A 215 6.33 -12.61 10.06
CA LEU A 215 4.95 -13.00 10.33
C LEU A 215 4.35 -13.77 9.16
N ASP A 216 4.52 -15.09 9.15
CA ASP A 216 3.76 -15.95 8.23
C ASP A 216 2.30 -16.15 8.71
N ARG A 217 2.08 -15.96 10.01
CA ARG A 217 0.78 -16.16 10.69
C ARG A 217 0.56 -15.13 11.78
N VAL A 218 -0.71 -14.88 12.06
CA VAL A 218 -1.20 -13.98 13.10
C VAL A 218 -2.35 -14.65 13.86
N ASN A 219 -2.53 -14.21 15.09
CA ASN A 219 -3.66 -14.61 15.92
C ASN A 219 -4.76 -13.55 15.82
N TYR A 220 -5.95 -14.02 15.49
CA TYR A 220 -7.17 -13.23 15.44
C TYR A 220 -8.05 -13.56 16.62
N ARG A 221 -8.77 -12.56 17.13
CA ARG A 221 -9.82 -12.76 18.12
C ARG A 221 -10.95 -13.64 17.56
N PRO A 222 -11.71 -14.33 18.43
CA PRO A 222 -12.82 -15.19 18.00
C PRO A 222 -13.83 -14.49 17.08
N GLY A 223 -14.12 -13.19 17.29
CA GLY A 223 -15.02 -12.40 16.46
C GLY A 223 -14.70 -12.41 14.96
N VAL A 224 -13.42 -12.47 14.59
CA VAL A 224 -12.96 -12.51 13.19
C VAL A 224 -13.38 -13.79 12.48
N ARG A 225 -13.58 -14.91 13.21
CA ARG A 225 -13.87 -16.24 12.62
C ARG A 225 -15.17 -16.28 11.83
N SER A 226 -16.09 -15.35 12.08
CA SER A 226 -17.31 -15.16 11.30
C SER A 226 -17.07 -14.65 9.87
N LEU A 227 -15.97 -13.92 9.66
CA LEU A 227 -15.60 -13.30 8.39
C LEU A 227 -14.43 -14.01 7.70
N PHE A 228 -13.53 -14.59 8.50
CA PHE A 228 -12.28 -15.14 8.01
C PHE A 228 -11.77 -16.26 8.90
N ASN A 229 -11.60 -17.44 8.31
CA ASN A 229 -11.14 -18.64 9.01
C ASN A 229 -9.63 -18.91 8.83
N GLY A 230 -8.91 -18.02 8.13
CA GLY A 230 -7.46 -18.12 7.96
C GLY A 230 -6.68 -17.64 9.19
N ASN A 231 -5.36 -17.75 9.10
CA ASN A 231 -4.43 -17.21 10.08
C ASN A 231 -3.25 -16.50 9.43
N GLU A 232 -3.25 -16.38 8.10
CA GLU A 232 -2.34 -15.49 7.41
C GLU A 232 -2.69 -14.03 7.70
N PRO A 233 -1.70 -13.12 7.76
CA PRO A 233 -1.98 -11.71 7.98
C PRO A 233 -2.84 -11.11 6.86
N TRP A 234 -3.70 -10.16 7.21
CA TRP A 234 -4.61 -9.52 6.27
C TRP A 234 -4.44 -8.01 6.31
N LEU A 235 -3.75 -7.49 5.30
CA LEU A 235 -3.75 -6.07 4.97
C LEU A 235 -4.05 -5.93 3.48
N ASP A 236 -4.87 -4.96 3.16
CA ASP A 236 -5.06 -4.48 1.80
C ASP A 236 -4.20 -3.22 1.61
N GLY A 237 -3.82 -2.90 0.39
CA GLY A 237 -3.00 -1.72 0.15
C GLY A 237 -2.94 -1.26 -1.29
N VAL A 238 -2.45 -0.04 -1.45
CA VAL A 238 -2.08 0.54 -2.76
C VAL A 238 -0.57 0.51 -2.87
N THR A 239 -0.07 -0.14 -3.91
CA THR A 239 1.36 -0.23 -4.20
C THR A 239 1.69 0.60 -5.44
N ILE A 240 2.66 1.50 -5.30
CA ILE A 240 3.20 2.35 -6.38
C ILE A 240 4.72 2.13 -6.41
N ASP A 241 5.28 1.80 -7.58
CA ASP A 241 6.71 1.58 -7.79
C ASP A 241 7.38 0.66 -6.76
N CYS A 242 6.74 -0.49 -6.47
CA CYS A 242 7.15 -1.47 -5.44
C CYS A 242 7.11 -0.97 -4.00
N ARG A 243 6.39 0.12 -3.71
CA ARG A 243 6.15 0.66 -2.37
C ARG A 243 4.66 0.69 -2.06
N THR A 244 4.25 0.02 -0.99
CA THR A 244 2.89 0.15 -0.48
C THR A 244 2.74 1.49 0.22
N VAL A 245 2.02 2.42 -0.41
CA VAL A 245 1.87 3.81 0.05
C VAL A 245 0.69 3.97 1.00
N ALA A 246 -0.36 3.18 0.80
CA ALA A 246 -1.55 3.16 1.64
C ALA A 246 -1.80 1.73 2.13
N ILE A 247 -2.04 1.59 3.42
CA ILE A 247 -2.28 0.31 4.10
C ILE A 247 -3.67 0.37 4.71
N VAL A 248 -4.48 -0.64 4.44
CA VAL A 248 -5.85 -0.78 4.95
C VAL A 248 -5.94 -2.06 5.77
N SER A 249 -6.25 -1.93 7.05
CA SER A 249 -6.53 -3.09 7.90
C SER A 249 -8.04 -3.33 7.96
N ARG A 250 -8.47 -4.50 7.48
CA ARG A 250 -9.87 -4.94 7.58
C ARG A 250 -10.29 -5.21 9.01
N PHE A 251 -9.37 -5.66 9.85
CA PHE A 251 -9.62 -6.02 11.25
C PHE A 251 -8.90 -5.05 12.18
N GLY A 252 -9.50 -4.74 13.34
CA GLY A 252 -8.96 -3.72 14.22
C GLY A 252 -7.58 -4.09 14.80
N MET A 253 -6.55 -3.30 14.51
CA MET A 253 -5.23 -3.40 15.16
C MET A 253 -5.20 -2.61 16.49
N GLU A 254 -5.99 -1.56 16.57
CA GLU A 254 -6.08 -0.64 17.71
C GLU A 254 -6.54 -1.34 18.98
N VAL A 255 -7.37 -2.39 18.87
CA VAL A 255 -7.80 -3.21 20.02
C VAL A 255 -6.65 -4.04 20.58
N GLY A 256 -5.66 -4.39 19.76
CA GLY A 256 -4.45 -5.04 20.26
C GLY A 256 -3.44 -4.06 20.87
N TRP A 257 -3.52 -2.77 20.51
CA TRP A 257 -2.69 -1.72 21.10
C TRP A 257 -3.30 -1.10 22.36
N ASP A 258 -4.63 -1.05 22.46
CA ASP A 258 -5.40 -0.62 23.63
C ASP A 258 -6.47 -1.68 23.95
N PRO A 259 -6.10 -2.73 24.70
CA PRO A 259 -6.93 -3.91 24.92
C PRO A 259 -8.34 -3.60 25.44
N LEU A 260 -9.32 -4.25 24.82
CA LEU A 260 -10.70 -4.34 25.31
C LEU A 260 -11.03 -5.81 25.60
N GLU A 261 -11.63 -6.07 26.75
CA GLU A 261 -12.10 -7.40 27.16
C GLU A 261 -13.44 -7.71 26.49
N ASP A 262 -13.38 -8.02 25.20
CA ASP A 262 -14.51 -8.56 24.42
C ASP A 262 -13.98 -9.39 23.24
N ASP A 263 -14.21 -10.69 23.30
CA ASP A 263 -13.74 -11.65 22.30
C ASP A 263 -14.58 -11.65 21.02
N ALA A 264 -15.77 -11.06 21.05
CA ALA A 264 -16.64 -10.92 19.87
C ALA A 264 -16.14 -9.84 18.90
N ILE A 265 -15.18 -9.01 19.32
CA ILE A 265 -14.63 -7.94 18.49
C ILE A 265 -13.85 -8.51 17.31
N ILE A 266 -14.06 -7.89 16.14
CA ILE A 266 -13.38 -8.23 14.89
C ILE A 266 -12.01 -7.53 14.87
N ALA A 267 -11.04 -8.11 15.57
CA ALA A 267 -9.70 -7.54 15.74
C ALA A 267 -8.59 -8.61 15.82
N TYR A 268 -7.36 -8.14 15.70
CA TYR A 268 -6.17 -8.93 16.00
C TYR A 268 -6.00 -9.15 17.51
N GLU A 269 -5.37 -10.26 17.90
CA GLU A 269 -4.89 -10.44 19.27
C GLU A 269 -3.76 -9.45 19.60
N PRO A 270 -3.58 -9.05 20.88
CA PRO A 270 -2.61 -8.02 21.26
C PRO A 270 -1.19 -8.23 20.73
N GLU A 271 -0.65 -9.45 20.85
CA GLU A 271 0.71 -9.76 20.39
C GLU A 271 0.85 -9.58 18.87
N SER A 272 -0.08 -10.14 18.09
CA SER A 272 -0.05 -10.04 16.63
C SER A 272 -0.28 -8.60 16.15
N ALA A 273 -1.16 -7.84 16.80
CA ALA A 273 -1.35 -6.42 16.51
C ALA A 273 -0.08 -5.60 16.77
N GLN A 274 0.62 -5.85 17.89
CA GLN A 274 1.88 -5.18 18.20
C GLN A 274 2.96 -5.50 17.17
N GLN A 275 3.14 -6.78 16.83
CA GLN A 275 4.12 -7.20 15.83
C GLN A 275 3.81 -6.62 14.43
N LEU A 276 2.54 -6.60 14.03
CA LEU A 276 2.11 -5.95 12.79
C LEU A 276 2.37 -4.45 12.81
N GLY A 277 2.01 -3.75 13.89
CA GLY A 277 2.28 -2.31 14.03
C GLY A 277 3.78 -1.99 13.89
N MET A 278 4.63 -2.80 14.53
CA MET A 278 6.09 -2.65 14.43
C MET A 278 6.63 -2.91 13.03
N ASN A 279 6.11 -3.93 12.35
CA ASN A 279 6.49 -4.18 10.96
C ASN A 279 6.07 -3.06 10.02
N ILE A 280 4.83 -2.55 10.15
CA ILE A 280 4.33 -1.44 9.35
C ILE A 280 5.21 -0.20 9.56
N LEU A 281 5.56 0.11 10.81
CA LEU A 281 6.44 1.23 11.15
C LEU A 281 7.84 1.10 10.54
N SER A 282 8.46 -0.08 10.70
CA SER A 282 9.77 -0.38 10.13
C SER A 282 9.75 -0.26 8.60
N TYR A 283 8.74 -0.86 7.96
CA TYR A 283 8.53 -0.81 6.52
C TYR A 283 8.34 0.63 6.03
N ALA A 284 7.40 1.38 6.61
CA ALA A 284 7.09 2.75 6.20
C ALA A 284 8.32 3.66 6.30
N SER A 285 9.08 3.54 7.39
CA SER A 285 10.29 4.33 7.62
C SER A 285 11.38 4.01 6.59
N ALA A 286 11.63 2.74 6.33
CA ALA A 286 12.63 2.31 5.35
C ALA A 286 12.22 2.69 3.92
N MET A 287 10.94 2.58 3.58
CA MET A 287 10.36 2.96 2.28
C MET A 287 10.39 4.46 2.03
N ARG A 288 10.15 5.26 3.06
CA ARG A 288 10.34 6.71 2.98
C ARG A 288 11.80 7.06 2.65
N ASN A 289 12.75 6.51 3.40
CA ASN A 289 14.17 6.76 3.16
C ASN A 289 14.60 6.37 1.74
N TRP A 290 14.15 5.20 1.28
CA TRP A 290 14.38 4.76 -0.09
C TRP A 290 13.77 5.72 -1.14
N THR A 291 12.56 6.22 -0.91
CA THR A 291 11.91 7.20 -1.80
C THR A 291 12.73 8.49 -1.88
N LEU A 292 13.19 9.01 -0.74
CA LEU A 292 14.04 10.21 -0.69
C LEU A 292 15.39 10.01 -1.37
N GLU A 293 16.00 8.82 -1.22
CA GLU A 293 17.22 8.44 -1.94
C GLU A 293 16.99 8.47 -3.46
N ASN A 294 15.87 7.92 -3.94
CA ASN A 294 15.56 7.87 -5.37
C ASN A 294 15.19 9.23 -5.95
N MET A 295 14.40 10.04 -5.25
CA MET A 295 14.06 11.41 -5.71
C MET A 295 15.32 12.27 -5.89
N LYS A 296 16.34 12.09 -5.05
CA LYS A 296 17.65 12.75 -5.22
C LYS A 296 18.37 12.29 -6.48
N LYS A 297 18.23 11.01 -6.87
CA LYS A 297 18.83 10.45 -8.10
C LYS A 297 18.08 10.89 -9.36
N THR A 298 16.74 10.90 -9.35
CA THR A 298 15.92 11.30 -10.50
C THR A 298 16.15 12.76 -10.94
N ARG A 299 16.53 13.66 -10.01
CA ARG A 299 16.92 15.04 -10.33
C ARG A 299 18.18 15.17 -11.22
N PHE A 300 18.89 14.08 -11.51
CA PHE A 300 20.08 14.08 -12.36
C PHE A 300 19.86 13.43 -13.74
N GLU A 301 18.66 12.90 -14.03
CA GLU A 301 18.36 12.22 -15.28
C GLU A 301 17.02 12.69 -15.86
N ASP A 302 16.93 13.97 -16.24
CA ASP A 302 15.93 14.40 -17.22
C ASP A 302 16.32 13.79 -18.58
N ALA A 303 15.75 12.62 -18.86
CA ALA A 303 16.01 11.88 -20.07
C ALA A 303 15.41 12.60 -21.29
N LYS A 304 16.32 13.06 -22.15
CA LYS A 304 16.11 13.48 -23.53
C LYS A 304 15.08 12.57 -24.23
N GLN A 305 14.12 13.21 -24.91
CA GLN A 305 13.22 12.53 -25.85
C GLN A 305 14.01 11.74 -26.90
N VAL A 306 13.65 10.47 -27.10
CA VAL A 306 14.25 9.60 -28.13
C VAL A 306 13.18 9.14 -29.14
N SER A 307 13.65 8.96 -30.37
CA SER A 307 12.94 8.94 -31.66
C SER A 307 11.84 7.88 -31.84
N VAL A 308 10.93 8.16 -32.79
CA VAL A 308 9.69 7.41 -33.10
C VAL A 308 9.88 6.27 -34.10
N ALA A 309 11.10 6.02 -34.61
CA ALA A 309 11.33 5.02 -35.66
C ALA A 309 12.04 3.77 -35.10
N GLY A 310 11.35 2.64 -35.05
CA GLY A 310 11.94 1.34 -34.69
C GLY A 310 11.05 0.14 -34.98
N SER A 311 11.67 -1.02 -35.22
CA SER A 311 11.02 -2.28 -35.66
C SER A 311 10.65 -3.23 -34.51
N MET A 312 11.31 -3.13 -33.34
CA MET A 312 10.93 -3.92 -32.17
C MET A 312 9.77 -3.25 -31.42
N ASN A 313 8.62 -3.93 -31.41
CA ASN A 313 7.39 -3.50 -30.74
C ASN A 313 7.07 -4.47 -29.59
N ILE A 314 7.18 -4.01 -28.34
CA ILE A 314 6.80 -4.78 -27.15
C ILE A 314 5.45 -4.27 -26.64
N ALA A 315 4.52 -5.18 -26.38
CA ALA A 315 3.27 -4.85 -25.71
C ALA A 315 3.30 -5.27 -24.24
N GLN A 316 2.99 -4.36 -23.33
CA GLN A 316 2.76 -4.67 -21.92
C GLN A 316 1.35 -5.23 -21.76
N VAL A 317 1.24 -6.40 -21.14
CA VAL A 317 -0.02 -7.12 -21.02
C VAL A 317 -0.82 -6.61 -19.83
N ILE A 318 -2.06 -6.19 -20.08
CA ILE A 318 -3.06 -5.89 -19.06
C ILE A 318 -3.77 -7.19 -18.67
N TYR A 319 -3.83 -7.46 -17.37
CA TYR A 319 -4.63 -8.54 -16.79
C TYR A 319 -5.29 -8.06 -15.49
N ASP A 320 -6.22 -8.86 -14.95
CA ASP A 320 -6.90 -8.54 -13.70
C ASP A 320 -5.97 -8.79 -12.49
N GLY A 321 -5.07 -7.83 -12.25
CA GLY A 321 -4.00 -7.91 -11.28
C GLY A 321 -3.09 -6.68 -11.33
N GLU A 322 -1.96 -6.71 -10.63
CA GLU A 322 -0.97 -5.63 -10.66
C GLU A 322 -0.07 -5.78 -11.89
N TRP A 323 -0.58 -5.38 -13.07
CA TRP A 323 0.09 -5.59 -14.35
C TRP A 323 1.15 -4.52 -14.70
N LYS A 324 1.20 -3.43 -13.92
CA LYS A 324 2.18 -2.36 -14.04
C LYS A 324 2.76 -2.03 -12.67
N THR A 325 3.86 -2.72 -12.34
CA THR A 325 4.58 -2.58 -11.07
C THR A 325 5.58 -1.41 -11.07
N ARG A 326 6.04 -1.02 -12.27
CA ARG A 326 7.06 0.00 -12.54
C ARG A 326 6.73 0.75 -13.84
N HIS A 327 6.71 2.08 -13.79
CA HIS A 327 6.18 2.90 -14.89
C HIS A 327 7.17 3.21 -16.01
N VAL A 328 8.48 3.24 -15.73
CA VAL A 328 9.51 3.63 -16.69
C VAL A 328 10.51 2.50 -17.01
N GLY A 329 10.53 1.42 -16.24
CA GLY A 329 11.54 0.36 -16.32
C GLY A 329 11.65 -0.30 -17.69
N LEU A 330 10.52 -0.67 -18.31
CA LEU A 330 10.52 -1.25 -19.64
C LEU A 330 11.04 -0.26 -20.70
N SER A 331 10.67 1.02 -20.59
CA SER A 331 11.14 2.07 -21.50
C SER A 331 12.64 2.32 -21.36
N VAL A 332 13.16 2.31 -20.13
CA VAL A 332 14.61 2.41 -19.88
C VAL A 332 15.34 1.20 -20.44
N LEU A 333 14.81 -0.02 -20.24
CA LEU A 333 15.39 -1.22 -20.82
C LEU A 333 15.47 -1.16 -22.34
N LEU A 334 14.38 -0.74 -23.00
CA LEU A 334 14.34 -0.57 -24.46
C LEU A 334 15.38 0.47 -24.92
N SER A 335 15.52 1.58 -24.19
CA SER A 335 16.56 2.58 -24.44
C SER A 335 17.97 2.01 -24.33
N GLN A 336 18.24 1.28 -23.25
CA GLN A 336 19.54 0.63 -23.04
C GLN A 336 19.83 -0.42 -24.12
N TYR A 337 18.82 -1.16 -24.56
CA TYR A 337 18.97 -2.11 -25.67
C TYR A 337 19.33 -1.40 -26.98
N ASN A 338 18.63 -0.30 -27.33
CA ASN A 338 18.97 0.48 -28.52
C ASN A 338 20.38 1.07 -28.45
N VAL A 339 20.75 1.70 -27.32
CA VAL A 339 22.08 2.28 -27.13
C VAL A 339 23.19 1.23 -27.27
N LYS A 340 22.99 0.03 -26.72
CA LYS A 340 24.02 -1.03 -26.72
C LYS A 340 24.13 -1.81 -28.02
N THR A 341 23.03 -1.97 -28.76
CA THR A 341 22.99 -2.85 -29.94
C THR A 341 22.86 -2.11 -31.26
N GLY A 342 22.47 -0.83 -31.21
CA GLY A 342 22.11 -0.05 -32.40
C GLY A 342 20.77 -0.47 -33.04
N VAL A 343 20.08 -1.50 -32.52
CA VAL A 343 18.81 -1.98 -33.06
C VAL A 343 17.72 -0.94 -32.78
N PRO A 344 17.03 -0.42 -33.81
CA PRO A 344 15.95 0.55 -33.62
C PRO A 344 14.77 -0.06 -32.85
N VAL A 345 14.37 0.59 -31.75
CA VAL A 345 13.22 0.16 -30.92
C VAL A 345 12.12 1.21 -30.93
N LYS A 346 10.88 0.75 -30.79
CA LYS A 346 9.77 1.65 -30.49
C LYS A 346 9.64 1.82 -28.98
N PHE A 347 9.89 3.02 -28.49
CA PHE A 347 9.85 3.34 -27.06
C PHE A 347 8.43 3.42 -26.48
N SER A 348 7.41 3.62 -27.34
CA SER A 348 6.02 3.60 -26.89
C SER A 348 5.60 2.17 -26.60
N THR A 349 5.42 1.83 -25.33
CA THR A 349 4.79 0.57 -24.93
C THR A 349 3.32 0.62 -25.31
N LYS A 350 2.84 -0.40 -26.03
CA LYS A 350 1.39 -0.60 -26.19
C LYS A 350 0.89 -1.39 -24.99
N GLU A 351 -0.17 -0.92 -24.35
CA GLU A 351 -0.82 -1.64 -23.26
C GLU A 351 -2.03 -2.37 -23.86
N LEU A 352 -1.99 -3.70 -23.85
CA LEU A 352 -3.00 -4.54 -24.51
C LEU A 352 -3.47 -5.61 -23.55
N ARG A 353 -4.79 -5.87 -23.52
CA ARG A 353 -5.29 -7.10 -22.91
C ARG A 353 -4.94 -8.30 -23.79
N MET A 354 -4.81 -9.48 -23.17
CA MET A 354 -4.52 -10.73 -23.90
C MET A 354 -5.58 -11.08 -24.96
N THR A 355 -6.81 -10.61 -24.80
CA THR A 355 -7.91 -10.86 -25.74
C THR A 355 -8.03 -9.80 -26.84
N ASP A 356 -7.18 -8.76 -26.84
CA ASP A 356 -7.19 -7.74 -27.89
C ASP A 356 -6.67 -8.34 -29.21
N PRO A 357 -7.41 -8.23 -30.33
CA PRO A 357 -6.96 -8.74 -31.64
C PRO A 357 -5.61 -8.17 -32.10
N LYS A 358 -5.23 -6.96 -31.65
CA LYS A 358 -3.95 -6.31 -31.98
C LYS A 358 -2.76 -6.90 -31.23
N LEU A 359 -2.96 -7.90 -30.38
CA LEU A 359 -1.87 -8.60 -29.69
C LEU A 359 -0.83 -9.15 -30.68
N PHE A 360 -1.28 -9.65 -31.83
CA PHE A 360 -0.42 -10.18 -32.90
C PHE A 360 0.41 -9.10 -33.62
N ASP A 361 0.10 -7.82 -33.46
CA ASP A 361 0.94 -6.72 -33.96
C ASP A 361 2.23 -6.53 -33.13
N ALA A 362 2.32 -7.19 -31.97
CA ALA A 362 3.48 -7.18 -31.11
C ALA A 362 4.13 -8.57 -31.12
N PRO A 363 5.36 -8.73 -31.67
CA PRO A 363 6.06 -10.01 -31.66
C PRO A 363 6.51 -10.46 -30.27
N VAL A 364 6.52 -9.54 -29.29
CA VAL A 364 6.92 -9.79 -27.91
C VAL A 364 5.92 -9.13 -26.95
N LEU A 365 5.48 -9.91 -25.98
CA LEU A 365 4.67 -9.46 -24.85
C LEU A 365 5.54 -9.35 -23.59
N TYR A 366 5.20 -8.39 -22.73
CA TYR A 366 5.79 -8.23 -21.41
C TYR A 366 4.73 -8.35 -20.31
N LEU A 367 5.00 -9.14 -19.28
CA LEU A 367 4.09 -9.34 -18.14
C LEU A 367 4.86 -9.31 -16.81
N THR A 368 4.28 -8.67 -15.80
CA THR A 368 4.88 -8.50 -14.46
C THR A 368 3.78 -8.43 -13.39
N GLY A 369 4.16 -8.57 -12.12
CA GLY A 369 3.27 -8.40 -10.96
C GLY A 369 3.93 -8.71 -9.62
N HIS A 370 3.25 -8.35 -8.52
CA HIS A 370 3.63 -8.71 -7.15
C HIS A 370 2.72 -9.78 -6.54
N GLU A 371 1.41 -9.65 -6.76
CA GLU A 371 0.38 -10.46 -6.09
C GLU A 371 -0.07 -11.63 -6.95
N SER A 372 -0.71 -12.63 -6.34
CA SER A 372 -1.32 -13.73 -7.10
C SER A 372 -2.41 -13.24 -8.05
N PHE A 373 -2.51 -13.87 -9.22
CA PHE A 373 -3.54 -13.56 -10.21
C PHE A 373 -4.04 -14.82 -10.93
N THR A 374 -5.17 -14.72 -11.60
CA THR A 374 -5.76 -15.85 -12.35
C THR A 374 -6.26 -15.35 -13.68
N LEU A 375 -5.78 -15.96 -14.76
CA LEU A 375 -6.28 -15.68 -16.10
C LEU A 375 -7.66 -16.30 -16.31
N LYS A 376 -8.50 -15.54 -16.99
CA LYS A 376 -9.82 -15.98 -17.43
C LYS A 376 -9.71 -17.01 -18.56
N PRO A 377 -10.76 -17.84 -18.80
CA PRO A 377 -10.73 -18.87 -19.84
C PRO A 377 -10.44 -18.35 -21.27
N ASP A 378 -10.95 -17.16 -21.59
CA ASP A 378 -10.72 -16.47 -22.86
C ASP A 378 -9.29 -15.93 -22.97
N GLU A 379 -8.75 -15.32 -21.91
CA GLU A 379 -7.36 -14.87 -21.82
C GLU A 379 -6.38 -16.04 -21.99
N ILE A 380 -6.67 -17.19 -21.38
CA ILE A 380 -5.88 -18.43 -21.54
C ILE A 380 -5.89 -18.90 -22.99
N THR A 381 -7.06 -18.90 -23.62
CA THR A 381 -7.20 -19.34 -25.01
C THR A 381 -6.46 -18.40 -25.95
N ALA A 382 -6.59 -17.08 -25.76
CA ALA A 382 -5.91 -16.08 -26.56
C ALA A 382 -4.39 -16.14 -26.40
N LEU A 383 -3.88 -16.25 -25.17
CA LEU A 383 -2.44 -16.38 -24.93
C LEU A 383 -1.88 -17.69 -25.49
N ARG A 384 -2.61 -18.81 -25.37
CA ARG A 384 -2.22 -20.08 -26.00
C ARG A 384 -2.08 -19.91 -27.51
N ASN A 385 -3.09 -19.32 -28.16
CA ASN A 385 -3.06 -19.08 -29.59
C ASN A 385 -1.87 -18.19 -29.97
N TYR A 386 -1.64 -17.11 -29.24
CA TYR A 386 -0.50 -16.22 -29.47
C TYR A 386 0.85 -16.96 -29.39
N LEU A 387 1.07 -17.72 -28.31
CA LEU A 387 2.33 -18.44 -28.07
C LEU A 387 2.58 -19.58 -29.06
N THR A 388 1.53 -20.30 -29.46
CA THR A 388 1.62 -21.40 -30.43
C THR A 388 1.78 -20.94 -31.88
N HIS A 389 1.55 -19.65 -32.18
CA HIS A 389 1.74 -19.06 -33.51
C HIS A 389 3.01 -18.19 -33.57
N GLY A 390 4.00 -18.47 -32.71
CA GLY A 390 5.32 -17.84 -32.74
C GLY A 390 5.45 -16.56 -31.90
N GLY A 391 4.40 -16.14 -31.20
CA GLY A 391 4.49 -15.08 -30.20
C GLY A 391 5.44 -15.43 -29.06
N LEU A 392 6.05 -14.42 -28.43
CA LEU A 392 6.91 -14.60 -27.26
C LEU A 392 6.36 -13.83 -26.07
N LEU A 393 6.32 -14.47 -24.91
CA LEU A 393 6.06 -13.82 -23.63
C LEU A 393 7.36 -13.70 -22.83
N ILE A 394 7.77 -12.47 -22.53
CA ILE A 394 8.77 -12.18 -21.51
C ILE A 394 8.03 -11.83 -20.23
N ALA A 395 8.40 -12.47 -19.12
CA ALA A 395 7.82 -12.17 -17.82
C ALA A 395 8.88 -12.04 -16.73
N GLU A 396 8.57 -11.25 -15.71
CA GLU A 396 9.38 -11.20 -14.48
C GLU A 396 8.49 -11.04 -13.25
N ALA A 397 8.83 -11.75 -12.17
CA ALA A 397 8.20 -11.56 -10.88
C ALA A 397 8.78 -10.32 -10.23
N CYS A 398 8.07 -9.19 -10.31
CA CYS A 398 8.58 -7.96 -9.73
C CYS A 398 8.84 -8.16 -8.23
N CYS A 399 9.95 -7.62 -7.75
CA CYS A 399 10.43 -7.84 -6.40
C CYS A 399 10.64 -9.30 -5.98
N GLY A 400 10.69 -10.25 -6.93
CA GLY A 400 10.81 -11.69 -6.69
C GLY A 400 9.70 -12.22 -5.77
N ARG A 401 8.47 -11.72 -5.97
CA ARG A 401 7.31 -12.08 -5.16
C ARG A 401 6.84 -13.50 -5.48
N LYS A 402 6.74 -14.31 -4.44
CA LYS A 402 6.40 -15.73 -4.52
C LYS A 402 4.94 -15.93 -4.92
N ALA A 403 4.04 -15.09 -4.43
CA ALA A 403 2.63 -15.14 -4.78
C ALA A 403 2.39 -15.00 -6.29
N PHE A 404 3.09 -14.04 -6.91
CA PHE A 404 3.09 -13.90 -8.36
C PHE A 404 3.76 -15.11 -9.05
N ASP A 405 4.95 -15.53 -8.62
CA ASP A 405 5.67 -16.67 -9.23
C ASP A 405 4.84 -17.96 -9.29
N VAL A 406 4.20 -18.33 -8.17
CA VAL A 406 3.33 -19.50 -8.09
C VAL A 406 2.17 -19.36 -9.09
N SER A 407 1.45 -18.23 -9.03
CA SER A 407 0.29 -18.03 -9.90
C SER A 407 0.65 -17.92 -11.38
N PHE A 408 1.80 -17.33 -11.73
CA PHE A 408 2.28 -17.26 -13.10
C PHE A 408 2.52 -18.66 -13.67
N ARG A 409 3.18 -19.54 -12.89
CA ARG A 409 3.42 -20.94 -13.29
C ARG A 409 2.13 -21.73 -13.46
N GLU A 410 1.18 -21.58 -12.53
CA GLU A 410 -0.14 -22.23 -12.63
C GLU A 410 -0.91 -21.77 -13.87
N ASN A 411 -0.90 -20.47 -14.17
CA ASN A 411 -1.51 -19.94 -15.37
C ASN A 411 -0.81 -20.47 -16.63
N MET A 412 0.53 -20.53 -16.66
CA MET A 412 1.25 -21.08 -17.83
C MET A 412 0.99 -22.58 -18.02
N ALA A 413 0.82 -23.36 -16.96
CA ALA A 413 0.42 -24.76 -17.05
C ALA A 413 -0.99 -24.93 -17.66
N ARG A 414 -1.90 -23.97 -17.42
CA ARG A 414 -3.23 -23.92 -18.07
C ARG A 414 -3.13 -23.45 -19.52
N VAL A 415 -2.24 -22.50 -19.83
CA VAL A 415 -2.05 -21.95 -21.18
C VAL A 415 -1.37 -22.95 -22.11
N LEU A 416 -0.33 -23.65 -21.67
CA LEU A 416 0.40 -24.65 -22.44
C LEU A 416 0.41 -26.00 -21.71
N PRO A 417 -0.72 -26.74 -21.70
CA PRO A 417 -0.81 -28.03 -21.01
C PRO A 417 0.22 -29.03 -21.53
N GLY A 418 0.82 -29.79 -20.61
CA GLY A 418 1.84 -30.80 -20.94
C GLY A 418 3.26 -30.25 -21.12
N THR A 419 3.44 -28.92 -21.04
CA THR A 419 4.76 -28.29 -20.98
C THR A 419 5.13 -27.91 -19.54
N SER A 420 6.42 -27.71 -19.28
CA SER A 420 6.94 -27.29 -17.98
C SER A 420 8.10 -26.33 -18.15
N PHE A 421 8.28 -25.42 -17.20
CA PHE A 421 9.46 -24.56 -17.15
C PHE A 421 10.75 -25.38 -17.02
N SER A 422 11.73 -25.07 -17.86
CA SER A 422 13.11 -25.55 -17.73
C SER A 422 14.04 -24.37 -17.43
N ALA A 423 15.03 -24.58 -16.56
CA ALA A 423 16.03 -23.57 -16.28
C ALA A 423 17.10 -23.52 -17.38
N LEU A 424 17.44 -22.32 -17.84
CA LEU A 424 18.53 -22.15 -18.79
C LEU A 424 19.87 -22.43 -18.13
N ARG A 425 20.68 -23.28 -18.77
CA ARG A 425 22.06 -23.58 -18.33
C ARG A 425 23.00 -22.38 -18.53
N SER A 426 24.07 -22.28 -17.75
CA SER A 426 25.06 -21.18 -17.77
C SER A 426 25.81 -20.98 -19.11
N GLY A 427 25.78 -21.97 -20.01
CA GLY A 427 26.33 -21.88 -21.37
C GLY A 427 25.33 -21.44 -22.44
N HIS A 428 24.07 -21.16 -22.07
CA HIS A 428 23.03 -20.82 -23.04
C HIS A 428 23.37 -19.52 -23.79
N PRO A 429 23.15 -19.41 -25.12
CA PRO A 429 23.47 -18.21 -25.89
C PRO A 429 22.86 -16.92 -25.34
N LEU A 430 21.68 -17.00 -24.73
CA LEU A 430 21.05 -15.87 -24.02
C LEU A 430 21.98 -15.24 -22.99
N PHE A 431 22.84 -16.00 -22.31
CA PHE A 431 23.77 -15.44 -21.32
C PHE A 431 25.09 -14.95 -21.90
N ARG A 432 25.30 -15.05 -23.23
CA ARG A 432 26.58 -14.74 -23.86
C ARG A 432 26.54 -13.52 -24.78
N MET A 433 25.36 -13.06 -25.17
CA MET A 433 25.22 -11.96 -26.11
C MET A 433 24.07 -11.00 -25.76
N PRO A 434 24.28 -9.67 -25.90
CA PRO A 434 25.57 -9.02 -26.18
C PRO A 434 26.51 -8.96 -24.96
N ASN A 435 26.01 -9.26 -23.76
CA ASN A 435 26.81 -9.27 -22.54
C ASN A 435 27.13 -10.72 -22.14
N ASP A 436 28.33 -10.97 -21.63
CA ASP A 436 28.69 -12.25 -21.00
C ASP A 436 28.30 -12.24 -19.52
N ILE A 437 27.32 -13.08 -19.16
CA ILE A 437 26.69 -13.13 -17.85
C ILE A 437 26.92 -14.52 -17.24
N SER A 438 27.76 -14.57 -16.21
CA SER A 438 28.00 -15.79 -15.43
C SER A 438 27.54 -15.67 -13.97
N SER A 439 27.38 -14.44 -13.48
CA SER A 439 26.99 -14.11 -12.12
C SER A 439 26.27 -12.75 -12.11
N MET A 440 25.30 -12.61 -11.22
CA MET A 440 24.40 -11.46 -11.11
C MET A 440 24.37 -10.99 -9.66
N LYS A 441 24.73 -9.73 -9.40
CA LYS A 441 24.59 -9.13 -8.06
C LYS A 441 23.12 -9.06 -7.65
N VAL A 442 22.87 -9.23 -6.36
CA VAL A 442 21.51 -9.30 -5.80
C VAL A 442 21.32 -8.35 -4.64
N THR A 443 20.05 -8.03 -4.35
CA THR A 443 19.69 -7.26 -3.15
C THR A 443 20.04 -8.03 -1.87
N PRO A 444 20.20 -7.33 -0.73
CA PRO A 444 20.40 -7.98 0.57
C PRO A 444 19.26 -8.93 0.95
N ALA A 445 18.02 -8.61 0.56
CA ALA A 445 16.87 -9.48 0.80
C ALA A 445 17.04 -10.84 0.11
N LEU A 446 17.38 -10.84 -1.18
CA LEU A 446 17.60 -12.07 -1.94
C LEU A 446 18.83 -12.84 -1.47
N ALA A 447 19.92 -12.14 -1.14
CA ALA A 447 21.15 -12.75 -0.66
C ALA A 447 20.92 -13.69 0.54
N LYS A 448 20.00 -13.34 1.46
CA LYS A 448 19.65 -14.18 2.61
C LYS A 448 19.16 -15.57 2.21
N SER A 449 18.43 -15.69 1.11
CA SER A 449 17.96 -16.98 0.58
C SER A 449 19.07 -17.81 -0.09
N TYR A 450 20.26 -17.21 -0.28
CA TYR A 450 21.42 -17.83 -0.94
C TYR A 450 22.67 -17.77 -0.04
N ASN A 451 22.53 -18.10 1.24
CA ASN A 451 23.64 -18.12 2.20
C ASN A 451 24.43 -16.80 2.27
N ASN A 452 23.72 -15.67 2.16
CA ASN A 452 24.28 -14.31 2.10
C ASN A 452 25.25 -14.09 0.93
N ALA A 453 25.10 -14.86 -0.16
CA ALA A 453 25.89 -14.65 -1.37
C ALA A 453 25.53 -13.29 -2.00
N PRO A 454 26.52 -12.41 -2.24
CA PRO A 454 26.27 -11.08 -2.83
C PRO A 454 25.91 -11.13 -4.32
N ALA A 455 26.12 -12.30 -4.95
CA ALA A 455 25.79 -12.56 -6.33
C ALA A 455 25.43 -14.04 -6.53
N ILE A 456 24.55 -14.32 -7.49
CA ILE A 456 24.08 -15.67 -7.84
C ILE A 456 24.14 -15.88 -9.35
N ALA A 457 24.07 -17.13 -9.82
CA ALA A 457 23.88 -17.40 -11.25
C ALA A 457 22.52 -16.83 -11.73
N PRO A 458 22.41 -16.37 -13.00
CA PRO A 458 21.14 -15.88 -13.54
C PRO A 458 20.08 -16.99 -13.53
N GLN A 459 18.89 -16.66 -13.02
CA GLN A 459 17.75 -17.56 -12.90
C GLN A 459 16.75 -17.18 -13.99
N VAL A 460 16.87 -17.84 -15.15
CA VAL A 460 15.94 -17.66 -16.27
C VAL A 460 15.32 -19.01 -16.61
N LEU A 461 14.00 -19.02 -16.67
CA LEU A 461 13.19 -20.18 -16.99
C LEU A 461 12.59 -20.00 -18.40
N THR A 462 12.46 -21.10 -19.12
CA THR A 462 11.85 -21.11 -20.46
C THR A 462 10.76 -22.17 -20.58
N ILE A 463 9.75 -21.89 -21.41
CA ILE A 463 8.88 -22.90 -22.00
C ILE A 463 9.09 -22.84 -23.51
N GLU A 464 9.34 -23.98 -24.12
CA GLU A 464 9.47 -24.11 -25.57
C GLU A 464 8.21 -24.72 -26.19
N VAL A 465 7.85 -24.24 -27.36
CA VAL A 465 6.80 -24.78 -28.23
C VAL A 465 7.43 -25.05 -29.60
N ASP A 466 7.32 -26.29 -30.09
CA ASP A 466 7.93 -26.74 -31.34
C ASP A 466 9.43 -26.43 -31.46
N GLY A 467 10.16 -26.54 -30.34
CA GLY A 467 11.60 -26.27 -30.26
C GLY A 467 11.99 -24.79 -30.22
N ASN A 468 11.01 -23.87 -30.17
CA ASN A 468 11.24 -22.43 -30.06
C ASN A 468 10.81 -21.91 -28.69
N PRO A 469 11.54 -20.95 -28.09
CA PRO A 469 11.12 -20.33 -26.83
C PRO A 469 9.81 -19.56 -27.03
N ALA A 470 8.78 -19.97 -26.30
CA ALA A 470 7.48 -19.30 -26.25
C ALA A 470 7.35 -18.42 -25.00
N VAL A 471 7.97 -18.81 -23.89
CA VAL A 471 7.98 -18.03 -22.65
C VAL A 471 9.40 -17.91 -22.12
N ILE A 472 9.86 -16.70 -21.81
CA ILE A 472 11.08 -16.43 -21.06
C ILE A 472 10.69 -15.75 -19.76
N TYR A 473 11.08 -16.33 -18.63
CA TYR A 473 10.59 -15.90 -17.32
C TYR A 473 11.72 -15.81 -16.28
N SER A 474 11.75 -14.70 -15.55
CA SER A 474 12.60 -14.55 -14.35
C SER A 474 11.75 -14.57 -13.08
N PRO A 475 11.92 -15.55 -12.17
CA PRO A 475 11.29 -15.52 -10.86
C PRO A 475 11.97 -14.51 -9.91
N ILE A 476 13.11 -13.95 -10.31
CA ILE A 476 13.82 -12.88 -9.60
C ILE A 476 13.45 -11.53 -10.21
N GLY A 477 13.19 -10.53 -9.37
CA GLY A 477 12.79 -9.21 -9.83
C GLY A 477 13.87 -8.50 -10.64
N MET A 478 13.46 -7.86 -11.73
CA MET A 478 14.34 -7.10 -12.64
C MET A 478 13.86 -5.66 -12.85
N ALA A 479 12.55 -5.42 -12.89
CA ALA A 479 12.01 -4.13 -13.32
C ALA A 479 12.49 -2.95 -12.47
N GLY A 480 12.63 -3.13 -11.15
CA GLY A 480 13.13 -2.06 -10.29
C GLY A 480 14.59 -1.68 -10.53
N ALA A 481 15.40 -2.64 -10.95
CA ALA A 481 16.79 -2.40 -11.33
C ALA A 481 16.91 -1.74 -12.71
N TRP A 482 15.96 -1.99 -13.63
CA TRP A 482 15.90 -1.26 -14.90
C TRP A 482 15.65 0.24 -14.72
N GLU A 483 14.98 0.65 -13.65
CA GLU A 483 14.79 2.06 -13.28
C GLU A 483 15.86 2.61 -12.33
N LEU A 484 16.99 1.90 -12.17
CA LEU A 484 18.11 2.32 -11.32
C LEU A 484 17.71 2.57 -9.85
N SER A 485 16.63 1.93 -9.41
CA SER A 485 16.03 2.09 -8.09
C SER A 485 15.46 0.76 -7.59
N PRO A 486 16.31 -0.25 -7.38
CA PRO A 486 15.90 -1.48 -6.71
C PRO A 486 15.52 -1.16 -5.26
N ASN A 487 14.44 -1.77 -4.80
CA ASN A 487 14.03 -1.68 -3.41
C ASN A 487 14.79 -2.72 -2.57
N LYS A 488 15.32 -2.30 -1.43
CA LYS A 488 16.17 -3.12 -0.54
C LYS A 488 15.45 -4.37 0.01
N TYR A 489 14.12 -4.34 0.11
CA TYR A 489 13.29 -5.48 0.54
C TYR A 489 12.88 -6.42 -0.60
N CYS A 490 13.15 -6.05 -1.84
CA CYS A 490 12.76 -6.85 -2.99
C CYS A 490 13.77 -7.95 -3.28
N ASN A 491 13.30 -9.14 -3.62
CA ASN A 491 14.12 -10.27 -4.05
C ASN A 491 14.52 -10.09 -5.52
N SER A 492 15.51 -9.22 -5.77
CA SER A 492 15.81 -8.72 -7.11
C SER A 492 17.30 -8.78 -7.43
N TYR A 493 17.60 -8.75 -8.73
CA TYR A 493 18.92 -8.38 -9.23
C TYR A 493 19.18 -6.88 -9.03
N LEU A 494 20.46 -6.48 -9.00
CA LEU A 494 20.88 -5.09 -8.96
C LEU A 494 21.05 -4.49 -10.37
N GLU A 495 21.15 -3.17 -10.44
CA GLU A 495 20.99 -2.29 -11.60
C GLU A 495 21.69 -2.78 -12.87
N ASP A 496 23.04 -2.73 -12.89
CA ASP A 496 23.83 -3.04 -14.08
C ASP A 496 23.60 -4.47 -14.59
N ASP A 497 23.41 -5.42 -13.69
CA ASP A 497 23.29 -6.83 -14.03
C ASP A 497 21.90 -7.16 -14.55
N ALA A 498 20.84 -6.63 -13.92
CA ALA A 498 19.47 -6.76 -14.42
C ALA A 498 19.29 -6.11 -15.80
N LEU A 499 19.94 -4.96 -16.04
CA LEU A 499 19.94 -4.30 -17.35
C LEU A 499 20.68 -5.12 -18.41
N LYS A 500 21.85 -5.68 -18.10
CA LYS A 500 22.56 -6.59 -19.02
C LYS A 500 21.70 -7.81 -19.37
N LEU A 501 21.08 -8.43 -18.36
CA LEU A 501 20.22 -9.60 -18.58
C LEU A 501 19.00 -9.25 -19.43
N GLY A 502 18.32 -8.13 -19.15
CA GLY A 502 17.21 -7.66 -19.97
C GLY A 502 17.62 -7.41 -21.43
N VAL A 503 18.76 -6.74 -21.66
CA VAL A 503 19.29 -6.49 -23.01
C VAL A 503 19.60 -7.79 -23.74
N ASN A 504 20.18 -8.77 -23.03
CA ASN A 504 20.43 -10.10 -23.56
C ASN A 504 19.13 -10.84 -23.93
N ILE A 505 18.10 -10.79 -23.08
CA ILE A 505 16.78 -11.38 -23.35
C ILE A 505 16.18 -10.75 -24.62
N LEU A 506 16.20 -9.41 -24.74
CA LEU A 506 15.69 -8.71 -25.92
C LEU A 506 16.48 -9.05 -27.18
N MET A 507 17.81 -9.16 -27.08
CA MET A 507 18.67 -9.56 -28.20
C MET A 507 18.30 -10.97 -28.67
N TYR A 508 18.25 -11.92 -27.75
CA TYR A 508 17.88 -13.29 -28.05
C TYR A 508 16.48 -13.40 -28.67
N SER A 509 15.54 -12.56 -28.20
CA SER A 509 14.17 -12.47 -28.72
C SER A 509 14.10 -11.92 -30.15
N SER A 510 15.07 -11.09 -30.56
CA SER A 510 15.13 -10.46 -31.88
C SER A 510 15.80 -11.32 -32.96
N THR A 511 16.59 -12.32 -32.54
CA THR A 511 17.40 -13.18 -33.42
C THR A 511 16.80 -14.55 -33.66
N ARG A 512 15.56 -14.77 -33.20
CA ARG A 512 14.85 -16.05 -33.29
C ARG A 512 14.11 -16.25 -34.60
#